data_AF-A0A7X8DHX5-F1
#
_entry.id   AF-A0A7X8DHX5-F1
#
_cell.length_a   1.000
_cell.length_b   1.000
_cell.length_c   1.000
_cell.angle_alpha   90.00
_cell.angle_beta   90.00
_cell.angle_gamma   90.00
#
_symmetry.space_group_name_H-M   'P 1'
#
loop_
_entity.id
_entity.type
_entity.pdbx_description
1 polymer ?
#
loop_
_entity_poly.entity_id
_entity_poly.type
_entity_poly.pdbx_seq_one_letter_code
_entity_poly.pdbx_strand_id
1 'polypeptide(L)'
;MPYKWLGLTLCIALLYVGLMMAKGAKESPMESFSSIRRQLASGGYVFVPPGDYTLARTIRLKSGTVLEGRRGCSRIIIDDTFQKGPYYPENEFAVSNAGFSQEYDSATADDITIRGLTFVLTKKNKDPIWCLLGMANIKKLVVEDCDFIVQGQGIGGSNIDLYAGCKNVRITNCYIKNDTGAPYGAAVMVRSLNIDGANPHNATEQVVLAHNIIEKNGNDEAIAVWGCTGRVKDVVVQNNSIKTYGRVPDVVLSAFAGEFNDCSAAQTNNVVFDGNTVTADDLRYAIFQVGQDTDTISRLDDVTISNNKIDVKVAASDRSTVIRTIGQDNYTNIKITDNEITNTGRVPIGYGVLGQGLVTDNVINGLFEASIACVDTCHNNTINDNTTGTAIENVAHIRANVINNCLVGVKCFVTGVFNVAENSINMADHGDSMGIMAIDIAGSRPVVYISGNEINTGGHYHAKILIKEEITNWIK
;
A
#
# COMPACT_ATOMS: atom_id res chain seq x y z
N MET A 1 12.59 -28.47 70.82
CA MET A 1 12.56 -27.02 71.11
C MET A 1 13.08 -26.29 69.87
N PRO A 2 12.34 -25.28 69.38
CA PRO A 2 12.60 -24.58 68.12
C PRO A 2 13.39 -23.26 68.30
N TYR A 3 13.48 -22.49 67.20
CA TYR A 3 14.16 -21.19 66.94
C TYR A 3 15.55 -21.36 66.28
N LYS A 4 15.94 -20.65 65.22
CA LYS A 4 15.43 -19.40 64.61
C LYS A 4 15.94 -19.29 63.17
N TRP A 5 15.26 -18.45 62.40
CA TRP A 5 15.53 -18.05 61.01
C TRP A 5 16.96 -17.57 60.73
N LEU A 6 17.44 -17.85 59.51
CA LEU A 6 18.36 -17.00 58.75
C LEU A 6 18.09 -17.20 57.26
N GLY A 7 17.73 -16.11 56.60
CA GLY A 7 17.47 -16.08 55.17
C GLY A 7 18.76 -16.23 54.36
N LEU A 8 18.59 -16.64 53.10
CA LEU A 8 19.59 -16.41 52.08
C LEU A 8 18.89 -16.01 50.78
N THR A 9 18.93 -14.72 50.52
CA THR A 9 18.79 -14.10 49.22
C THR A 9 19.88 -14.65 48.30
N LEU A 10 19.52 -15.30 47.20
CA LEU A 10 20.45 -15.55 46.10
C LEU A 10 19.98 -14.78 44.88
N CYS A 11 20.57 -13.60 44.70
CA CYS A 11 20.60 -12.88 43.44
C CYS A 11 21.42 -13.69 42.43
N ILE A 12 20.79 -14.13 41.34
CA ILE A 12 21.49 -14.39 40.08
C ILE A 12 20.78 -13.58 38.99
N ALA A 13 21.55 -12.67 38.41
CA ALA A 13 21.17 -11.74 37.37
C ALA A 13 21.29 -12.38 35.96
N LEU A 14 20.51 -11.82 35.04
CA LEU A 14 20.74 -11.73 33.58
C LEU A 14 20.57 -12.99 32.69
N LEU A 15 19.34 -13.18 32.18
CA LEU A 15 18.95 -13.22 30.75
C LEU A 15 17.56 -13.88 30.63
N TYR A 16 16.50 -13.07 30.64
CA TYR A 16 15.12 -13.53 30.60
C TYR A 16 14.64 -13.68 29.14
N VAL A 17 14.31 -14.91 28.72
CA VAL A 17 13.79 -15.27 27.39
C VAL A 17 12.35 -15.75 27.51
N GLY A 18 11.49 -15.34 26.57
CA GLY A 18 10.05 -15.56 26.59
C GLY A 18 9.60 -17.02 26.60
N LEU A 19 8.54 -17.29 27.38
CA LEU A 19 7.96 -18.61 27.56
C LEU A 19 6.94 -18.86 26.43
N MET A 20 7.27 -19.69 25.44
CA MET A 20 6.25 -20.37 24.62
C MET A 20 5.80 -21.64 25.36
N MET A 21 4.49 -21.89 25.41
CA MET A 21 3.90 -23.17 25.84
C MET A 21 3.30 -23.83 24.60
N ALA A 22 3.79 -24.99 24.16
CA ALA A 22 3.03 -25.82 23.21
C ALA A 22 2.28 -26.93 23.92
N LYS A 23 1.06 -27.17 23.44
CA LYS A 23 0.28 -28.36 23.75
C LYS A 23 0.29 -29.24 22.50
N GLY A 24 0.97 -30.38 22.61
CA GLY A 24 0.79 -31.51 21.68
C GLY A 24 2.03 -31.90 20.88
N ALA A 25 2.80 -32.86 21.41
CA ALA A 25 3.53 -33.87 20.65
C ALA A 25 3.94 -35.00 21.63
N LYS A 26 4.02 -36.24 21.14
CA LYS A 26 4.26 -37.48 21.93
C LYS A 26 5.70 -37.65 22.47
N GLU A 27 6.49 -36.58 22.53
CA GLU A 27 7.79 -36.53 23.21
C GLU A 27 7.69 -35.55 24.38
N SER A 28 8.49 -35.76 25.44
CA SER A 28 8.35 -34.95 26.66
C SER A 28 8.41 -33.45 26.31
N PRO A 29 7.34 -32.66 26.53
CA PRO A 29 7.25 -31.30 26.00
C PRO A 29 8.38 -30.40 26.50
N MET A 30 8.91 -30.65 27.70
CA MET A 30 9.92 -29.80 28.35
C MET A 30 11.29 -29.79 27.67
N GLU A 31 11.76 -30.92 27.12
CA GLU A 31 13.11 -31.00 26.55
C GLU A 31 13.19 -30.27 25.20
N SER A 32 12.16 -30.41 24.35
CA SER A 32 12.07 -29.72 23.05
C SER A 32 11.94 -28.20 23.17
N PHE A 33 11.34 -27.65 24.24
CA PHE A 33 11.29 -26.19 24.43
C PHE A 33 12.61 -25.59 24.89
N SER A 34 13.36 -26.33 25.71
CA SER A 34 14.63 -25.84 26.25
C SER A 34 15.70 -25.66 25.16
N SER A 35 15.67 -26.49 24.12
CA SER A 35 16.57 -26.40 22.96
C SER A 35 16.21 -25.23 22.03
N ILE A 36 14.93 -25.06 21.68
CA ILE A 36 14.45 -23.92 20.85
C ILE A 36 14.81 -22.59 21.51
N ARG A 37 14.60 -22.46 22.83
CA ARG A 37 14.96 -21.25 23.58
C ARG A 37 16.45 -20.95 23.57
N ARG A 38 17.29 -21.98 23.72
CA ARG A 38 18.74 -21.82 23.74
C ARG A 38 19.25 -21.34 22.38
N GLN A 39 18.69 -21.87 21.28
CA GLN A 39 19.07 -21.48 19.92
C GLN A 39 18.57 -20.07 19.55
N LEU A 40 17.34 -19.71 19.93
CA LEU A 40 16.86 -18.32 19.80
C LEU A 40 17.74 -17.33 20.59
N ALA A 41 18.27 -17.75 21.74
CA ALA A 41 19.13 -16.92 22.59
C ALA A 41 20.58 -16.79 22.07
N SER A 42 21.08 -17.72 21.24
CA SER A 42 22.45 -17.68 20.70
C SER A 42 22.55 -17.12 19.28
N GLY A 43 21.43 -16.98 18.56
CA GLY A 43 21.44 -16.87 17.10
C GLY A 43 21.70 -18.24 16.46
N GLY A 44 21.38 -18.36 15.17
CA GLY A 44 21.51 -19.60 14.40
C GLY A 44 20.18 -20.18 13.92
N TYR A 45 20.22 -21.45 13.51
CA TYR A 45 19.07 -22.15 12.95
C TYR A 45 18.13 -22.66 14.04
N VAL A 46 16.85 -22.34 13.93
CA VAL A 46 15.77 -22.73 14.85
C VAL A 46 14.63 -23.32 14.04
N PHE A 47 14.41 -24.63 14.20
CA PHE A 47 13.25 -25.30 13.62
C PHE A 47 12.09 -25.36 14.63
N VAL A 48 10.92 -24.90 14.22
CA VAL A 48 9.65 -24.99 14.96
C VAL A 48 8.86 -26.16 14.38
N PRO A 49 8.76 -27.29 15.11
CA PRO A 49 8.04 -28.45 14.60
C PRO A 49 6.54 -28.15 14.40
N PRO A 50 5.82 -28.98 13.63
CA PRO A 50 4.37 -28.90 13.53
C PRO A 50 3.71 -28.92 14.92
N GLY A 51 2.81 -27.97 15.16
CA GLY A 51 2.11 -27.79 16.41
C GLY A 51 1.58 -26.37 16.58
N ASP A 52 0.74 -26.20 17.59
CA ASP A 52 0.21 -24.91 18.01
C ASP A 52 0.99 -24.42 19.26
N TYR A 53 1.65 -23.27 19.14
CA TYR A 53 2.52 -22.67 20.15
C TYR A 53 1.93 -21.35 20.63
N THR A 54 1.41 -21.30 21.85
CA THR A 54 0.93 -20.03 22.41
C THR A 54 2.12 -19.20 22.87
N LEU A 55 2.19 -17.97 22.36
CA LEU A 55 3.22 -17.00 22.71
C LEU A 55 2.79 -16.17 23.91
N ALA A 56 3.49 -16.33 25.04
CA ALA A 56 3.16 -15.57 26.25
C ALA A 56 3.75 -14.17 26.30
N ARG A 57 4.75 -13.84 25.45
CA ARG A 57 5.42 -12.53 25.40
C ARG A 57 6.24 -12.35 24.13
N THR A 58 6.67 -11.12 23.83
CA THR A 58 7.45 -10.80 22.62
C THR A 58 8.69 -11.69 22.43
N ILE A 59 8.92 -12.14 21.19
CA ILE A 59 10.18 -12.79 20.77
C ILE A 59 11.14 -11.74 20.23
N ARG A 60 12.40 -11.78 20.65
CA ARG A 60 13.50 -10.95 20.14
C ARG A 60 14.49 -11.82 19.36
N LEU A 61 14.50 -11.69 18.03
CA LEU A 61 15.37 -12.46 17.13
C LEU A 61 16.74 -11.78 17.02
N LYS A 62 17.84 -12.51 17.21
CA LYS A 62 19.20 -11.95 17.08
C LYS A 62 19.70 -12.03 15.64
N SER A 63 20.70 -11.21 15.30
CA SER A 63 21.46 -11.34 14.05
C SER A 63 21.91 -12.78 13.79
N GLY A 64 21.77 -13.24 12.54
CA GLY A 64 22.08 -14.60 12.10
C GLY A 64 21.00 -15.64 12.43
N THR A 65 19.83 -15.22 12.89
CA THR A 65 18.72 -16.16 13.18
C THR A 65 18.05 -16.61 11.89
N VAL A 66 17.90 -17.93 11.74
CA VAL A 66 17.02 -18.56 10.75
C VAL A 66 15.93 -19.28 11.51
N LEU A 67 14.71 -18.75 11.47
CA LEU A 67 13.54 -19.31 12.13
C LEU A 67 12.66 -20.01 11.09
N GLU A 68 12.61 -21.34 11.13
CA GLU A 68 11.93 -22.15 10.12
C GLU A 68 10.83 -23.02 10.73
N GLY A 69 9.70 -23.13 10.05
CA GLY A 69 8.64 -24.07 10.35
C GLY A 69 8.06 -24.69 9.07
N ARG A 70 6.92 -25.38 9.22
CA ARG A 70 6.14 -25.89 8.09
C ARG A 70 4.85 -25.09 7.96
N ARG A 71 4.67 -24.40 6.83
CA ARG A 71 3.53 -23.50 6.57
C ARG A 71 2.20 -24.21 6.84
N GLY A 72 1.30 -23.56 7.58
CA GLY A 72 0.01 -24.11 8.01
C GLY A 72 0.07 -25.20 9.09
N CYS A 73 1.26 -25.70 9.43
CA CYS A 73 1.47 -26.76 10.42
C CYS A 73 2.18 -26.27 11.68
N SER A 74 3.11 -25.32 11.55
CA SER A 74 3.86 -24.71 12.66
C SER A 74 3.26 -23.34 12.98
N ARG A 75 2.36 -23.29 13.98
CA ARG A 75 1.51 -22.14 14.26
C ARG A 75 1.90 -21.45 15.56
N ILE A 76 2.20 -20.17 15.51
CA ILE A 76 2.45 -19.31 16.67
C ILE A 76 1.19 -18.50 16.94
N ILE A 77 0.56 -18.74 18.09
CA ILE A 77 -0.72 -18.15 18.49
C ILE A 77 -0.48 -17.06 19.52
N ILE A 78 -1.01 -15.87 19.24
CA ILE A 78 -1.00 -14.71 20.11
C ILE A 78 -2.46 -14.46 20.54
N ASP A 79 -2.77 -14.76 21.79
CA ASP A 79 -4.12 -14.64 22.36
C ASP A 79 -4.15 -13.68 23.55
N ASP A 80 -5.27 -13.63 24.27
CA ASP A 80 -5.47 -12.74 25.43
C ASP A 80 -4.52 -13.02 26.60
N THR A 81 -3.76 -14.12 26.58
CA THR A 81 -2.73 -14.44 27.60
C THR A 81 -1.39 -13.77 27.34
N PHE A 82 -1.19 -13.17 26.16
CA PHE A 82 0.06 -12.49 25.82
C PHE A 82 0.32 -11.31 26.76
N GLN A 83 1.48 -11.35 27.43
CA GLN A 83 1.97 -10.30 28.32
C GLN A 83 3.06 -9.48 27.64
N LYS A 84 2.98 -8.17 27.84
CA LYS A 84 3.96 -7.19 27.36
C LYS A 84 5.35 -7.50 27.94
N GLY A 85 6.39 -7.38 27.11
CA GLY A 85 7.78 -7.40 27.58
C GLY A 85 8.29 -5.98 27.88
N PRO A 86 9.37 -5.81 28.66
CA PRO A 86 9.96 -4.51 29.01
C PRO A 86 10.89 -3.98 27.90
N TYR A 87 10.49 -4.13 26.63
CA TYR A 87 11.35 -3.86 25.47
C TYR A 87 10.86 -2.64 24.72
N TYR A 88 11.78 -1.88 24.13
CA TYR A 88 11.46 -0.77 23.26
C TYR A 88 11.21 -1.22 21.80
N PRO A 89 10.23 -0.63 21.09
CA PRO A 89 9.17 0.21 21.63
C PRO A 89 8.24 -0.63 22.51
N GLU A 90 7.86 -0.05 23.65
CA GLU A 90 7.01 -0.78 24.58
C GLU A 90 5.67 -1.07 23.91
N ASN A 91 5.32 -2.36 23.87
CA ASN A 91 3.99 -2.87 23.54
C ASN A 91 3.64 -2.99 22.06
N GLU A 92 4.54 -2.80 21.10
CA GLU A 92 4.10 -2.77 19.70
C GLU A 92 4.10 -4.13 19.00
N PHE A 93 5.00 -5.05 19.36
CA PHE A 93 5.29 -6.22 18.51
C PHE A 93 5.22 -7.58 19.22
N ALA A 94 4.64 -8.59 18.55
CA ALA A 94 4.74 -9.98 18.98
C ALA A 94 6.11 -10.59 18.67
N VAL A 95 6.70 -10.25 17.53
CA VAL A 95 8.05 -10.62 17.12
C VAL A 95 8.81 -9.37 16.69
N SER A 96 10.01 -9.18 17.22
CA SER A 96 10.93 -8.12 16.81
C SER A 96 12.37 -8.60 16.79
N ASN A 97 13.28 -7.83 16.22
CA ASN A 97 14.71 -8.11 16.26
C ASN A 97 15.36 -7.60 17.55
N ALA A 98 16.50 -8.18 17.95
CA ALA A 98 17.17 -7.89 19.20
C ALA A 98 17.89 -6.52 19.18
N GLY A 99 18.45 -6.15 18.02
CA GLY A 99 19.11 -4.87 17.76
C GLY A 99 18.15 -3.74 17.36
N PHE A 100 16.85 -3.88 17.63
CA PHE A 100 15.83 -2.90 17.30
C PHE A 100 16.23 -1.50 17.81
N SER A 101 16.31 -0.55 16.88
CA SER A 101 16.72 0.83 17.14
C SER A 101 16.07 1.75 16.11
N GLN A 102 15.72 2.98 16.52
CA GLN A 102 15.27 4.04 15.60
C GLN A 102 16.43 4.67 14.83
N GLU A 103 17.67 4.29 15.10
CA GLU A 103 18.85 4.73 14.36
C GLU A 103 19.50 3.49 13.72
N TYR A 104 19.85 3.61 12.45
CA TYR A 104 20.52 2.54 11.72
C TYR A 104 22.03 2.57 12.02
N ASP A 105 22.55 1.43 12.46
CA ASP A 105 23.98 1.21 12.61
C ASP A 105 24.35 -0.16 12.04
N SER A 106 25.11 -0.14 10.95
CA SER A 106 25.55 -1.35 10.24
C SER A 106 26.32 -2.36 11.12
N ALA A 107 26.98 -1.91 12.19
CA ALA A 107 27.72 -2.77 13.10
C ALA A 107 26.80 -3.59 14.02
N THR A 108 25.62 -3.04 14.34
CA THR A 108 24.63 -3.65 15.23
C THR A 108 23.38 -4.14 14.51
N ALA A 109 23.23 -3.82 13.23
CA ALA A 109 22.09 -4.20 12.41
C ALA A 109 21.96 -5.73 12.24
N ASP A 110 20.73 -6.22 12.41
CA ASP A 110 20.43 -7.65 12.39
C ASP A 110 20.23 -8.19 10.96
N ASP A 111 20.65 -9.44 10.75
CA ASP A 111 20.30 -10.29 9.59
C ASP A 111 19.38 -11.43 10.06
N ILE A 112 18.16 -11.50 9.53
CA ILE A 112 17.13 -12.44 9.99
C ILE A 112 16.45 -13.12 8.80
N THR A 113 16.21 -14.42 8.92
CA THR A 113 15.36 -15.19 7.99
C THR A 113 14.22 -15.86 8.76
N ILE A 114 12.98 -15.74 8.27
CA ILE A 114 11.78 -16.39 8.81
C ILE A 114 11.10 -17.14 7.67
N ARG A 115 10.82 -18.45 7.87
CA ARG A 115 10.27 -19.32 6.83
C ARG A 115 9.20 -20.26 7.32
N GLY A 116 8.15 -20.46 6.53
CA GLY A 116 7.19 -21.55 6.73
C GLY A 116 6.41 -21.47 8.05
N LEU A 117 6.28 -20.30 8.67
CA LEU A 117 5.56 -20.12 9.93
C LEU A 117 4.21 -19.45 9.74
N THR A 118 3.24 -19.85 10.55
CA THR A 118 1.92 -19.21 10.60
C THR A 118 1.78 -18.47 11.93
N PHE A 119 1.73 -17.15 11.90
CA PHE A 119 1.47 -16.28 13.06
C PHE A 119 -0.01 -15.89 13.09
N VAL A 120 -0.66 -16.06 14.25
CA VAL A 120 -2.10 -15.80 14.39
C VAL A 120 -2.36 -14.94 15.63
N LEU A 121 -2.93 -13.75 15.45
CA LEU A 121 -3.45 -12.89 16.52
C LEU A 121 -4.98 -13.03 16.61
N THR A 122 -5.49 -13.50 17.76
CA THR A 122 -6.92 -13.81 18.00
C THR A 122 -7.49 -13.17 19.27
N LYS A 123 -7.02 -11.98 19.63
CA LYS A 123 -7.41 -11.34 20.90
C LYS A 123 -8.89 -10.94 20.91
N LYS A 124 -9.42 -10.70 22.11
CA LYS A 124 -10.75 -10.11 22.34
C LYS A 124 -10.69 -8.77 23.08
N ASN A 125 -9.58 -8.48 23.76
CA ASN A 125 -9.38 -7.24 24.50
C ASN A 125 -8.63 -6.18 23.66
N LYS A 126 -8.95 -4.89 23.90
CA LYS A 126 -8.51 -3.73 23.11
C LYS A 126 -7.03 -3.31 23.26
N ASP A 127 -6.21 -3.97 24.09
CA ASP A 127 -4.79 -3.60 24.32
C ASP A 127 -3.85 -4.81 24.13
N PRO A 128 -2.54 -4.66 23.77
CA PRO A 128 -1.82 -3.48 23.27
C PRO A 128 -0.95 -3.72 22.02
N ILE A 129 -0.93 -4.95 21.45
CA ILE A 129 0.02 -5.30 20.38
C ILE A 129 -0.48 -4.67 19.10
N TRP A 130 0.29 -3.73 18.58
CA TRP A 130 -0.01 -3.05 17.34
C TRP A 130 0.32 -3.89 16.12
N CYS A 131 1.30 -4.78 16.18
CA CYS A 131 1.73 -5.52 15.00
C CYS A 131 2.29 -6.92 15.33
N LEU A 132 2.09 -7.90 14.45
CA LEU A 132 2.67 -9.24 14.62
C LEU A 132 4.20 -9.21 14.49
N LEU A 133 4.73 -8.57 13.45
CA LEU A 133 6.15 -8.49 13.15
C LEU A 133 6.60 -7.04 13.02
N GLY A 134 7.41 -6.55 13.96
CA GLY A 134 8.02 -5.22 13.88
C GLY A 134 9.53 -5.29 13.83
N MET A 135 10.13 -4.67 12.82
CA MET A 135 11.57 -4.72 12.59
C MET A 135 12.17 -3.33 12.48
N ALA A 136 13.35 -3.13 13.06
CA ALA A 136 14.12 -1.90 12.91
C ALA A 136 15.63 -2.17 12.99
N ASN A 137 16.46 -1.30 12.41
CA ASN A 137 17.92 -1.49 12.35
C ASN A 137 18.28 -2.87 11.77
N ILE A 138 17.80 -3.14 10.56
CA ILE A 138 17.96 -4.41 9.84
C ILE A 138 18.88 -4.17 8.65
N LYS A 139 19.91 -5.02 8.48
CA LYS A 139 20.74 -5.01 7.27
C LYS A 139 20.25 -6.00 6.21
N LYS A 140 19.49 -7.01 6.63
CA LYS A 140 18.82 -8.00 5.76
C LYS A 140 17.67 -8.68 6.48
N LEU A 141 16.52 -8.77 5.82
CA LEU A 141 15.38 -9.54 6.30
C LEU A 141 14.79 -10.37 5.16
N VAL A 142 14.63 -11.67 5.39
CA VAL A 142 13.93 -12.57 4.47
C VAL A 142 12.74 -13.18 5.21
N VAL A 143 11.53 -12.94 4.70
CA VAL A 143 10.30 -13.58 5.17
C VAL A 143 9.68 -14.30 3.99
N GLU A 144 9.59 -15.62 4.06
CA GLU A 144 9.21 -16.45 2.91
C GLU A 144 8.24 -17.56 3.33
N ASP A 145 7.22 -17.82 2.52
CA ASP A 145 6.23 -18.88 2.75
C ASP A 145 5.58 -18.84 4.15
N CYS A 146 5.38 -17.63 4.69
CA CYS A 146 4.77 -17.43 6.01
C CYS A 146 3.31 -16.99 5.88
N ASP A 147 2.53 -17.25 6.93
CA ASP A 147 1.19 -16.69 7.07
C ASP A 147 1.16 -15.73 8.26
N PHE A 148 0.62 -14.54 8.08
CA PHE A 148 0.37 -13.57 9.15
C PHE A 148 -1.12 -13.27 9.20
N ILE A 149 -1.78 -13.66 10.27
CA ILE A 149 -3.24 -13.57 10.39
C ILE A 149 -3.60 -12.76 11.63
N VAL A 150 -4.21 -11.60 11.42
CA VAL A 150 -4.83 -10.76 12.45
C VAL A 150 -6.34 -10.91 12.29
N GLN A 151 -7.04 -11.40 13.30
CA GLN A 151 -8.48 -11.62 13.24
C GLN A 151 -9.19 -11.18 14.52
N GLY A 152 -10.34 -10.53 14.36
CA GLY A 152 -11.23 -10.13 15.45
C GLY A 152 -11.85 -8.74 15.22
N GLN A 153 -13.17 -8.64 15.41
CA GLN A 153 -13.94 -7.42 15.09
C GLN A 153 -13.56 -6.24 16.00
N GLY A 154 -13.21 -5.11 15.39
CA GLY A 154 -12.90 -3.83 16.05
C GLY A 154 -11.54 -3.78 16.74
N ILE A 155 -10.68 -4.78 16.55
CA ILE A 155 -9.31 -4.82 17.10
C ILE A 155 -8.38 -4.25 16.05
N GLY A 156 -7.84 -3.06 16.26
CA GLY A 156 -6.84 -2.55 15.34
C GLY A 156 -5.50 -3.27 15.53
N GLY A 157 -4.75 -3.36 14.44
CA GLY A 157 -3.44 -3.98 14.42
C GLY A 157 -2.97 -4.24 13.00
N SER A 158 -1.66 -4.29 12.82
CA SER A 158 -0.95 -4.52 11.58
C SER A 158 -0.34 -5.92 11.54
N ASN A 159 0.02 -6.42 10.36
CA ASN A 159 0.68 -7.72 10.26
C ASN A 159 2.19 -7.55 10.29
N ILE A 160 2.73 -6.64 9.48
CA ILE A 160 4.16 -6.40 9.36
C ILE A 160 4.43 -4.90 9.36
N ASP A 161 5.44 -4.49 10.12
CA ASP A 161 5.90 -3.10 10.22
C ASP A 161 7.43 -3.05 10.08
N LEU A 162 7.90 -2.55 8.94
CA LEU A 162 9.29 -2.15 8.75
C LEU A 162 9.43 -0.74 9.32
N TYR A 163 9.74 -0.69 10.60
CA TYR A 163 9.55 0.48 11.45
C TYR A 163 10.58 1.59 11.17
N ALA A 164 11.88 1.25 11.16
CA ALA A 164 12.95 2.23 10.96
C ALA A 164 14.25 1.56 10.47
N GLY A 165 14.93 2.15 9.48
CA GLY A 165 16.25 1.69 9.02
C GLY A 165 16.30 0.22 8.61
N CYS A 166 15.32 -0.25 7.84
CA CYS A 166 15.29 -1.63 7.35
C CYS A 166 15.85 -1.72 5.92
N LYS A 167 16.89 -2.54 5.73
CA LYS A 167 17.60 -2.66 4.45
C LYS A 167 17.57 -4.08 3.91
N ASN A 168 17.59 -4.22 2.59
CA ASN A 168 17.62 -5.52 1.89
C ASN A 168 16.52 -6.46 2.37
N VAL A 169 15.28 -6.00 2.31
CA VAL A 169 14.11 -6.74 2.81
C VAL A 169 13.43 -7.47 1.68
N ARG A 170 13.13 -8.76 1.87
CA ARG A 170 12.32 -9.57 0.95
C ARG A 170 11.19 -10.23 1.73
N ILE A 171 9.94 -9.91 1.39
CA ILE A 171 8.75 -10.57 1.92
C ILE A 171 8.03 -11.21 0.73
N THR A 172 8.11 -12.54 0.63
CA THR A 172 7.68 -13.26 -0.58
C THR A 172 6.84 -14.49 -0.29
N ASN A 173 5.92 -14.81 -1.19
CA ASN A 173 5.06 -16.00 -1.12
C ASN A 173 4.25 -16.13 0.19
N CYS A 174 4.01 -15.01 0.88
CA CYS A 174 3.31 -15.01 2.16
C CYS A 174 1.80 -14.86 1.97
N TYR A 175 1.03 -15.34 2.96
CA TYR A 175 -0.40 -15.02 3.09
C TYR A 175 -0.60 -14.06 4.25
N ILE A 176 -1.13 -12.88 3.98
CA ILE A 176 -1.28 -11.81 4.97
C ILE A 176 -2.75 -11.47 5.07
N LYS A 177 -3.38 -11.82 6.19
CA LYS A 177 -4.80 -11.56 6.45
C LYS A 177 -4.94 -10.58 7.60
N ASN A 178 -5.64 -9.47 7.37
CA ASN A 178 -6.03 -8.51 8.39
C ASN A 178 -7.55 -8.37 8.37
N ASP A 179 -8.22 -9.15 9.22
CA ASP A 179 -9.67 -9.33 9.25
C ASP A 179 -10.24 -8.76 10.55
N THR A 180 -10.18 -7.43 10.65
CA THR A 180 -10.47 -6.72 11.90
C THR A 180 -11.68 -5.81 11.82
N GLY A 181 -12.00 -5.24 10.67
CA GLY A 181 -13.01 -4.18 10.53
C GLY A 181 -12.68 -2.90 11.33
N ALA A 182 -11.44 -2.80 11.84
CA ALA A 182 -10.99 -1.68 12.65
C ALA A 182 -10.73 -0.42 11.80
N PRO A 183 -10.77 0.78 12.40
CA PRO A 183 -10.49 2.01 11.67
C PRO A 183 -8.99 2.21 11.32
N TYR A 184 -8.09 1.45 11.93
CA TYR A 184 -6.63 1.55 11.76
C TYR A 184 -5.98 0.16 11.76
N GLY A 185 -4.74 0.04 11.26
CA GLY A 185 -3.97 -1.19 11.17
C GLY A 185 -3.76 -1.65 9.72
N ALA A 186 -2.67 -1.23 9.11
CA ALA A 186 -2.29 -1.64 7.76
C ALA A 186 -1.82 -3.10 7.72
N ALA A 187 -1.95 -3.81 6.60
CA ALA A 187 -1.41 -5.18 6.54
C ALA A 187 0.13 -5.15 6.55
N VAL A 188 0.74 -4.30 5.71
CA VAL A 188 2.20 -4.08 5.69
C VAL A 188 2.51 -2.59 5.70
N MET A 189 3.36 -2.15 6.62
CA MET A 189 3.92 -0.79 6.64
C MET A 189 5.41 -0.85 6.25
N VAL A 190 5.78 -0.07 5.24
CA VAL A 190 7.17 0.17 4.85
C VAL A 190 7.47 1.63 5.17
N ARG A 191 8.12 1.88 6.31
CA ARG A 191 8.30 3.24 6.82
C ARG A 191 9.66 3.49 7.47
N SER A 192 9.87 4.73 7.89
CA SER A 192 11.12 5.19 8.51
C SER A 192 10.82 6.14 9.68
N LEU A 193 10.54 5.57 10.85
CA LEU A 193 10.38 6.28 12.13
C LEU A 193 11.72 6.50 12.85
N ASN A 194 12.64 7.17 12.17
CA ASN A 194 13.98 7.44 12.70
C ASN A 194 14.02 8.76 13.50
N ILE A 195 14.99 8.90 14.42
CA ILE A 195 15.15 10.11 15.24
C ILE A 195 15.74 11.24 14.39
N ASP A 196 16.78 10.94 13.61
CA ASP A 196 17.30 11.83 12.59
C ASP A 196 16.86 11.38 11.18
N GLY A 197 15.71 11.89 10.75
CA GLY A 197 15.16 11.62 9.41
C GLY A 197 15.96 12.25 8.26
N ALA A 198 16.84 13.21 8.55
CA ALA A 198 17.68 13.83 7.53
C ALA A 198 18.91 12.98 7.20
N ASN A 199 19.31 12.08 8.10
CA ASN A 199 20.45 11.21 7.89
C ASN A 199 20.13 10.12 6.84
N PRO A 200 20.78 10.11 5.66
CA PRO A 200 20.53 9.10 4.64
C PRO A 200 20.88 7.67 5.09
N HIS A 201 21.74 7.50 6.11
CA HIS A 201 22.06 6.17 6.63
C HIS A 201 20.85 5.49 7.29
N ASN A 202 19.89 6.28 7.79
CA ASN A 202 18.69 5.82 8.46
C ASN A 202 17.57 5.34 7.53
N ALA A 203 17.75 5.46 6.22
CA ALA A 203 16.72 5.09 5.26
C ALA A 203 16.29 3.63 5.39
N THR A 204 14.99 3.38 5.29
CA THR A 204 14.45 2.06 4.93
C THR A 204 14.55 1.92 3.41
N GLU A 205 15.35 0.97 2.93
CA GLU A 205 15.71 0.89 1.51
C GLU A 205 15.84 -0.53 0.97
N GLN A 206 15.65 -0.69 -0.33
CA GLN A 206 15.79 -1.98 -1.03
C GLN A 206 14.81 -3.03 -0.48
N VAL A 207 13.53 -2.69 -0.49
CA VAL A 207 12.43 -3.51 0.01
C VAL A 207 11.67 -4.12 -1.15
N VAL A 208 11.48 -5.43 -1.12
CA VAL A 208 10.69 -6.16 -2.12
C VAL A 208 9.55 -6.92 -1.43
N LEU A 209 8.32 -6.60 -1.80
CA LEU A 209 7.10 -7.34 -1.44
C LEU A 209 6.59 -8.04 -2.70
N ALA A 210 6.78 -9.36 -2.82
CA ALA A 210 6.46 -10.07 -4.05
C ALA A 210 5.68 -11.38 -3.89
N HIS A 211 4.74 -11.65 -4.80
CA HIS A 211 3.98 -12.90 -4.83
C HIS A 211 3.21 -13.22 -3.53
N ASN A 212 2.80 -12.18 -2.80
CA ASN A 212 2.01 -12.35 -1.58
C ASN A 212 0.52 -12.32 -1.91
N ILE A 213 -0.26 -13.00 -1.07
CA ILE A 213 -1.72 -12.90 -1.07
C ILE A 213 -2.12 -12.08 0.16
N ILE A 214 -2.80 -10.96 -0.05
CA ILE A 214 -3.22 -10.03 1.00
C ILE A 214 -4.75 -9.93 1.02
N GLU A 215 -5.32 -10.18 2.20
CA GLU A 215 -6.75 -10.06 2.47
C GLU A 215 -6.98 -9.00 3.54
N LYS A 216 -7.73 -7.94 3.20
CA LYS A 216 -7.92 -6.78 4.08
C LYS A 216 -9.39 -6.48 4.34
N ASN A 217 -9.75 -6.40 5.61
CA ASN A 217 -11.02 -5.89 6.13
C ASN A 217 -10.73 -4.93 7.30
N GLY A 218 -10.88 -3.63 7.06
CA GLY A 218 -10.56 -2.51 7.95
C GLY A 218 -10.17 -1.27 7.13
N ASN A 219 -10.20 -0.06 7.72
CA ASN A 219 -10.05 1.20 6.95
C ASN A 219 -8.62 1.56 6.50
N ASP A 220 -7.59 1.03 7.17
CA ASP A 220 -6.19 1.32 6.84
C ASP A 220 -5.68 0.52 5.62
N GLU A 221 -4.49 0.85 5.11
CA GLU A 221 -3.98 0.26 3.86
C GLU A 221 -3.74 -1.25 3.91
N ALA A 222 -3.82 -1.90 2.76
CA ALA A 222 -3.21 -3.21 2.59
C ALA A 222 -1.68 -3.08 2.63
N ILE A 223 -1.11 -2.10 1.91
CA ILE A 223 0.33 -1.78 1.97
C ILE A 223 0.50 -0.26 1.97
N ALA A 224 1.22 0.25 2.96
CA ALA A 224 1.61 1.66 3.04
C ALA A 224 3.13 1.80 2.87
N VAL A 225 3.57 2.61 1.90
CA VAL A 225 4.97 3.02 1.72
C VAL A 225 5.10 4.48 2.11
N TRP A 226 5.76 4.76 3.22
CA TRP A 226 5.64 6.07 3.86
C TRP A 226 6.94 6.53 4.52
N GLY A 227 7.52 7.63 4.06
CA GLY A 227 8.71 8.22 4.67
C GLY A 227 8.54 8.52 6.16
N CYS A 228 7.32 8.85 6.60
CA CYS A 228 6.98 9.18 7.98
C CYS A 228 7.88 10.33 8.50
N THR A 229 8.75 10.10 9.47
CA THR A 229 9.72 11.11 9.93
C THR A 229 11.06 11.05 9.19
N GLY A 230 11.29 10.03 8.35
CA GLY A 230 12.56 9.74 7.70
C GLY A 230 12.44 9.40 6.22
N ARG A 231 13.31 8.51 5.74
CA ARG A 231 13.49 8.27 4.30
C ARG A 231 13.14 6.83 3.93
N VAL A 232 12.33 6.68 2.90
CA VAL A 232 12.01 5.40 2.27
C VAL A 232 12.40 5.47 0.81
N LYS A 233 13.15 4.48 0.32
CA LYS A 233 13.48 4.42 -1.11
C LYS A 233 13.70 3.03 -1.65
N ASP A 234 13.66 2.89 -2.98
CA ASP A 234 13.91 1.62 -3.66
C ASP A 234 12.96 0.52 -3.16
N VAL A 235 11.65 0.78 -3.24
CA VAL A 235 10.60 -0.13 -2.79
C VAL A 235 9.85 -0.70 -3.98
N VAL A 236 9.78 -2.02 -4.07
CA VAL A 236 9.07 -2.74 -5.14
C VAL A 236 7.97 -3.61 -4.54
N VAL A 237 6.73 -3.31 -4.92
CA VAL A 237 5.53 -4.10 -4.59
C VAL A 237 5.06 -4.75 -5.88
N GLN A 238 5.36 -6.05 -6.05
CA GLN A 238 5.16 -6.71 -7.34
C GLN A 238 4.42 -8.04 -7.29
N ASN A 239 3.58 -8.31 -8.29
CA ASN A 239 2.93 -9.60 -8.47
C ASN A 239 2.15 -10.09 -7.23
N ASN A 240 1.60 -9.18 -6.42
CA ASN A 240 0.79 -9.52 -5.27
C ASN A 240 -0.70 -9.62 -5.66
N SER A 241 -1.46 -10.45 -4.96
CA SER A 241 -2.92 -10.53 -5.05
C SER A 241 -3.54 -9.89 -3.83
N ILE A 242 -4.22 -8.77 -4.00
CA ILE A 242 -4.80 -7.98 -2.91
C ILE A 242 -6.32 -7.98 -3.04
N LYS A 243 -7.01 -8.45 -2.00
CA LYS A 243 -8.47 -8.46 -1.93
C LYS A 243 -8.94 -7.69 -0.70
N THR A 244 -9.85 -6.74 -0.91
CA THR A 244 -10.54 -6.04 0.18
C THR A 244 -11.99 -6.48 0.28
N TYR A 245 -12.52 -6.55 1.51
CA TYR A 245 -13.91 -6.95 1.77
C TYR A 245 -14.41 -6.40 3.10
N GLY A 246 -15.73 -6.48 3.34
CA GLY A 246 -16.34 -6.00 4.57
C GLY A 246 -16.20 -4.49 4.68
N ARG A 247 -15.44 -4.02 5.67
CA ARG A 247 -15.05 -2.61 5.77
C ARG A 247 -13.85 -2.38 4.85
N VAL A 248 -14.10 -1.83 3.66
CA VAL A 248 -13.05 -1.56 2.67
C VAL A 248 -12.15 -0.40 3.13
N PRO A 249 -10.82 -0.50 2.93
CA PRO A 249 -9.91 0.61 3.19
C PRO A 249 -10.33 1.90 2.51
N ASP A 250 -10.08 3.03 3.16
CA ASP A 250 -10.23 4.32 2.50
C ASP A 250 -9.15 4.41 1.40
N VAL A 251 -7.90 4.05 1.71
CA VAL A 251 -6.82 3.85 0.72
C VAL A 251 -6.35 2.40 0.79
N VAL A 252 -6.23 1.69 -0.33
CA VAL A 252 -5.74 0.29 -0.33
C VAL A 252 -4.22 0.20 -0.40
N LEU A 253 -3.59 0.99 -1.26
CA LEU A 253 -2.15 1.04 -1.48
C LEU A 253 -1.71 2.50 -1.47
N SER A 254 -0.67 2.83 -0.69
CA SER A 254 -0.19 4.21 -0.59
C SER A 254 1.31 4.36 -0.79
N ALA A 255 1.68 5.49 -1.39
CA ALA A 255 3.03 6.04 -1.39
C ALA A 255 2.98 7.49 -0.91
N PHE A 256 3.45 7.76 0.30
CA PHE A 256 3.37 9.07 0.95
C PHE A 256 4.77 9.59 1.29
N ALA A 257 4.98 10.91 1.14
CA ALA A 257 6.26 11.55 1.38
C ALA A 257 6.71 11.47 2.86
N GLY A 258 5.88 11.91 3.80
CA GLY A 258 6.24 12.04 5.22
C GLY A 258 5.05 12.31 6.13
N GLU A 259 5.28 12.54 7.42
CA GLU A 259 4.31 13.14 8.34
C GLU A 259 4.36 14.66 8.23
N PHE A 260 3.22 15.32 8.49
CA PHE A 260 3.14 16.77 8.61
C PHE A 260 4.05 17.25 9.75
N ASN A 261 5.20 17.86 9.41
CA ASN A 261 5.98 18.65 10.35
C ASN A 261 6.81 19.73 9.61
N ASP A 262 6.87 20.93 10.21
CA ASP A 262 7.50 22.13 9.62
C ASP A 262 9.02 22.01 9.39
N CYS A 263 9.63 20.90 9.84
CA CYS A 263 11.08 20.63 9.78
C CYS A 263 11.38 19.28 9.10
N SER A 264 10.45 18.74 8.31
CA SER A 264 10.51 17.35 7.87
C SER A 264 11.59 17.17 6.82
N ALA A 265 12.54 16.26 7.10
CA ALA A 265 13.47 15.75 6.10
C ALA A 265 12.95 14.48 5.42
N ALA A 266 11.64 14.20 5.56
CA ALA A 266 11.05 13.00 5.05
C ALA A 266 11.04 12.96 3.52
N GLN A 267 11.31 11.78 3.00
CA GLN A 267 11.40 11.56 1.56
C GLN A 267 10.97 10.14 1.23
N THR A 268 10.13 10.01 0.21
CA THR A 268 9.82 8.74 -0.44
C THR A 268 10.26 8.81 -1.90
N ASN A 269 11.16 7.92 -2.31
CA ASN A 269 11.70 7.93 -3.67
C ASN A 269 11.78 6.53 -4.29
N ASN A 270 11.58 6.42 -5.61
CA ASN A 270 11.73 5.17 -6.35
C ASN A 270 10.84 4.04 -5.77
N VAL A 271 9.53 4.25 -5.87
CA VAL A 271 8.51 3.28 -5.45
C VAL A 271 7.82 2.71 -6.68
N VAL A 272 7.81 1.39 -6.81
CA VAL A 272 7.23 0.69 -7.95
C VAL A 272 6.14 -0.26 -7.47
N PHE A 273 4.92 -0.07 -7.99
CA PHE A 273 3.81 -1.02 -7.86
C PHE A 273 3.60 -1.70 -9.22
N ASP A 274 4.07 -2.94 -9.36
CA ASP A 274 4.13 -3.62 -10.67
C ASP A 274 3.41 -4.98 -10.71
N GLY A 275 2.56 -5.23 -11.70
CA GLY A 275 2.02 -6.59 -11.92
C GLY A 275 1.04 -7.07 -10.83
N ASN A 276 0.55 -6.19 -9.94
CA ASN A 276 -0.35 -6.60 -8.87
C ASN A 276 -1.78 -6.80 -9.39
N THR A 277 -2.51 -7.73 -8.77
CA THR A 277 -3.96 -7.85 -8.95
C THR A 277 -4.68 -7.31 -7.73
N VAL A 278 -5.56 -6.33 -7.91
CA VAL A 278 -6.33 -5.73 -6.82
C VAL A 278 -7.82 -5.92 -7.09
N THR A 279 -8.55 -6.48 -6.13
CA THR A 279 -10.00 -6.59 -6.16
C THR A 279 -10.62 -5.91 -4.95
N ALA A 280 -11.53 -4.96 -5.19
CA ALA A 280 -12.23 -4.24 -4.13
C ALA A 280 -13.75 -4.24 -4.35
N ASP A 281 -14.49 -4.77 -3.38
CA ASP A 281 -15.94 -4.94 -3.50
C ASP A 281 -16.76 -3.66 -3.21
N ASP A 282 -16.16 -2.63 -2.61
CA ASP A 282 -16.81 -1.35 -2.34
C ASP A 282 -15.76 -0.25 -2.08
N LEU A 283 -15.25 0.37 -3.14
CA LEU A 283 -14.26 1.44 -3.01
C LEU A 283 -14.84 2.66 -2.30
N ARG A 284 -14.20 3.11 -1.23
CA ARG A 284 -14.63 4.31 -0.49
C ARG A 284 -13.90 5.57 -0.92
N TYR A 285 -12.61 5.47 -1.19
CA TYR A 285 -11.82 6.64 -1.55
C TYR A 285 -10.78 6.37 -2.64
N ALA A 286 -9.73 5.58 -2.38
CA ALA A 286 -8.75 5.24 -3.41
C ALA A 286 -8.21 3.80 -3.36
N ILE A 287 -7.93 3.20 -4.53
CA ILE A 287 -7.13 1.97 -4.58
C ILE A 287 -5.66 2.33 -4.40
N PHE A 288 -5.14 3.22 -5.23
CA PHE A 288 -3.81 3.80 -5.08
C PHE A 288 -3.92 5.26 -4.68
N GLN A 289 -3.16 5.68 -3.67
CA GLN A 289 -2.92 7.09 -3.40
C GLN A 289 -1.42 7.41 -3.39
N VAL A 290 -1.02 8.38 -4.22
CA VAL A 290 0.33 8.91 -4.29
C VAL A 290 0.34 10.34 -3.78
N GLY A 291 1.06 10.58 -2.68
CA GLY A 291 1.09 11.86 -1.99
C GLY A 291 -0.09 12.09 -1.06
N GLN A 292 -0.03 13.18 -0.30
CA GLN A 292 -1.08 13.60 0.65
C GLN A 292 -1.21 15.12 0.69
N ASP A 293 -2.43 15.63 0.88
CA ASP A 293 -2.73 17.07 0.84
C ASP A 293 -2.14 17.86 2.02
N THR A 294 -1.55 17.18 3.00
CA THR A 294 -1.12 17.76 4.27
C THR A 294 0.38 18.03 4.37
N ASP A 295 1.19 17.77 3.33
CA ASP A 295 2.66 17.84 3.46
C ASP A 295 3.33 18.59 2.32
N THR A 296 3.58 19.88 2.56
CA THR A 296 4.13 20.84 1.58
C THR A 296 5.66 20.91 1.57
N ILE A 297 6.35 20.15 2.42
CA ILE A 297 7.82 20.22 2.58
C ILE A 297 8.49 18.90 2.19
N SER A 298 7.92 17.76 2.57
CA SER A 298 8.52 16.45 2.30
C SER A 298 8.50 16.13 0.82
N ARG A 299 9.44 15.32 0.34
CA ARG A 299 9.57 15.04 -1.10
C ARG A 299 9.03 13.67 -1.47
N LEU A 300 8.32 13.61 -2.59
CA LEU A 300 7.92 12.35 -3.21
C LEU A 300 8.39 12.37 -4.66
N ASP A 301 9.13 11.34 -5.06
CA ASP A 301 9.75 11.33 -6.37
C ASP A 301 9.83 9.91 -6.94
N ASP A 302 9.75 9.78 -8.26
CA ASP A 302 9.85 8.51 -8.97
C ASP A 302 8.88 7.43 -8.43
N VAL A 303 7.58 7.67 -8.57
CA VAL A 303 6.55 6.66 -8.27
C VAL A 303 5.98 6.10 -9.56
N THR A 304 6.09 4.79 -9.75
CA THR A 304 5.55 4.09 -10.92
C THR A 304 4.48 3.08 -10.50
N ILE A 305 3.30 3.18 -11.12
CA ILE A 305 2.21 2.21 -11.01
C ILE A 305 2.06 1.57 -12.39
N SER A 306 2.52 0.32 -12.53
CA SER A 306 2.62 -0.36 -13.83
C SER A 306 2.05 -1.77 -13.87
N ASN A 307 1.54 -2.20 -15.03
CA ASN A 307 1.13 -3.59 -15.27
C ASN A 307 0.11 -4.16 -14.25
N ASN A 308 -0.61 -3.31 -13.51
CA ASN A 308 -1.55 -3.78 -12.49
C ASN A 308 -2.90 -4.08 -13.12
N LYS A 309 -3.57 -5.12 -12.62
CA LYS A 309 -4.98 -5.40 -12.90
C LYS A 309 -5.83 -4.98 -11.71
N ILE A 310 -6.77 -4.06 -11.91
CA ILE A 310 -7.56 -3.45 -10.85
C ILE A 310 -9.05 -3.61 -11.18
N ASP A 311 -9.72 -4.51 -10.46
CA ASP A 311 -11.15 -4.78 -10.57
C ASP A 311 -11.88 -4.20 -9.34
N VAL A 312 -12.72 -3.20 -9.55
CA VAL A 312 -13.32 -2.43 -8.45
C VAL A 312 -14.78 -2.12 -8.73
N LYS A 313 -15.57 -1.91 -7.68
CA LYS A 313 -16.93 -1.34 -7.77
C LYS A 313 -17.22 -0.47 -6.55
N VAL A 314 -18.27 0.34 -6.64
CA VAL A 314 -18.76 1.21 -5.55
C VAL A 314 -20.24 0.94 -5.31
N ALA A 315 -20.67 1.07 -4.04
CA ALA A 315 -22.08 0.93 -3.68
C ALA A 315 -22.93 2.15 -4.03
N ALA A 316 -22.33 3.35 -4.06
CA ALA A 316 -23.00 4.61 -4.36
C ALA A 316 -22.07 5.54 -5.14
N SER A 317 -22.65 6.47 -5.91
CA SER A 317 -21.88 7.47 -6.64
C SER A 317 -21.28 8.45 -5.63
N ASP A 318 -19.97 8.51 -5.57
CA ASP A 318 -19.20 9.44 -4.76
C ASP A 318 -17.91 9.84 -5.50
N ARG A 319 -17.07 10.67 -4.88
CA ARG A 319 -15.80 11.11 -5.47
C ARG A 319 -14.66 10.10 -5.29
N SER A 320 -14.97 8.80 -5.21
CA SER A 320 -13.97 7.73 -5.21
C SER A 320 -13.14 7.75 -6.49
N THR A 321 -11.89 7.32 -6.37
CA THR A 321 -10.89 7.37 -7.45
C THR A 321 -10.11 6.07 -7.46
N VAL A 322 -9.90 5.40 -8.60
CA VAL A 322 -9.08 4.18 -8.58
C VAL A 322 -7.62 4.52 -8.29
N ILE A 323 -7.01 5.41 -9.07
CA ILE A 323 -5.64 5.91 -8.84
C ILE A 323 -5.67 7.42 -8.61
N ARG A 324 -5.40 7.84 -7.37
CA ARG A 324 -5.34 9.25 -6.97
C ARG A 324 -3.89 9.67 -6.78
N THR A 325 -3.53 10.79 -7.37
CA THR A 325 -2.24 11.44 -7.18
C THR A 325 -2.49 12.87 -6.67
N ILE A 326 -1.62 13.35 -5.80
CA ILE A 326 -1.73 14.71 -5.25
C ILE A 326 -0.82 15.63 -6.04
N GLY A 327 -1.37 16.74 -6.53
CA GLY A 327 -0.61 17.76 -7.25
C GLY A 327 0.09 18.71 -6.29
N GLN A 328 1.42 18.60 -6.16
CA GLN A 328 2.27 19.54 -5.41
C GLN A 328 3.65 19.65 -6.05
N ASP A 329 4.30 20.81 -5.94
CA ASP A 329 5.58 21.10 -6.60
C ASP A 329 6.73 20.17 -6.17
N ASN A 330 6.66 19.64 -4.95
CA ASN A 330 7.60 18.71 -4.34
C ASN A 330 7.31 17.24 -4.69
N TYR A 331 6.24 16.95 -5.44
CA TYR A 331 5.86 15.62 -5.92
C TYR A 331 6.14 15.50 -7.41
N THR A 332 7.13 14.69 -7.78
CA THR A 332 7.66 14.64 -9.15
C THR A 332 7.75 13.22 -9.70
N ASN A 333 7.84 13.12 -11.03
CA ASN A 333 8.09 11.86 -11.75
C ASN A 333 7.10 10.72 -11.43
N ILE A 334 5.81 11.04 -11.31
CA ILE A 334 4.74 10.06 -11.12
C ILE A 334 4.32 9.52 -12.49
N LYS A 335 4.35 8.18 -12.64
CA LYS A 335 4.01 7.47 -13.88
C LYS A 335 2.97 6.38 -13.61
N ILE A 336 1.92 6.36 -14.43
CA ILE A 336 0.83 5.38 -14.40
C ILE A 336 0.75 4.76 -15.78
N THR A 337 1.26 3.54 -15.94
CA THR A 337 1.48 2.93 -17.26
C THR A 337 1.01 1.49 -17.36
N ASP A 338 0.50 1.06 -18.51
CA ASP A 338 0.22 -0.35 -18.79
C ASP A 338 -0.73 -1.03 -17.77
N ASN A 339 -1.60 -0.29 -17.08
CA ASN A 339 -2.56 -0.88 -16.12
C ASN A 339 -3.88 -1.22 -16.82
N GLU A 340 -4.55 -2.26 -16.33
CA GLU A 340 -5.94 -2.60 -16.66
C GLU A 340 -6.84 -2.18 -15.48
N ILE A 341 -7.68 -1.16 -15.68
CA ILE A 341 -8.60 -0.63 -14.67
C ILE A 341 -10.03 -0.93 -15.10
N THR A 342 -10.78 -1.68 -14.31
CA THR A 342 -12.15 -2.06 -14.65
C THR A 342 -13.10 -1.72 -13.50
N ASN A 343 -14.07 -0.84 -13.79
CA ASN A 343 -15.26 -0.75 -12.94
C ASN A 343 -16.19 -1.93 -13.25
N THR A 344 -16.22 -2.89 -12.33
CA THR A 344 -17.06 -4.10 -12.40
C THR A 344 -18.50 -3.87 -11.92
N GLY A 345 -18.79 -2.68 -11.39
CA GLY A 345 -20.10 -2.27 -10.89
C GLY A 345 -21.02 -1.66 -11.95
N ARG A 346 -22.23 -1.29 -11.52
CA ARG A 346 -23.21 -0.54 -12.33
C ARG A 346 -23.32 0.93 -11.95
N VAL A 347 -22.63 1.32 -10.88
CA VAL A 347 -22.59 2.70 -10.39
C VAL A 347 -21.29 3.33 -10.88
N PRO A 348 -21.32 4.53 -11.46
CA PRO A 348 -20.10 5.23 -11.84
C PRO A 348 -19.18 5.46 -10.64
N ILE A 349 -17.88 5.21 -10.83
CA ILE A 349 -16.83 5.66 -9.91
C ILE A 349 -16.51 7.11 -10.26
N GLY A 350 -16.14 7.95 -9.30
CA GLY A 350 -15.76 9.34 -9.60
C GLY A 350 -14.68 9.41 -10.69
N TYR A 351 -13.52 8.79 -10.44
CA TYR A 351 -12.40 8.83 -11.37
C TYR A 351 -11.69 7.49 -11.55
N GLY A 352 -11.28 7.16 -12.77
CA GLY A 352 -10.31 6.08 -13.00
C GLY A 352 -8.92 6.51 -12.52
N VAL A 353 -8.42 7.62 -13.08
CA VAL A 353 -7.17 8.27 -12.67
C VAL A 353 -7.43 9.76 -12.43
N LEU A 354 -6.95 10.30 -11.30
CA LEU A 354 -7.07 11.72 -10.95
C LEU A 354 -5.75 12.27 -10.39
N GLY A 355 -5.38 13.50 -10.80
CA GLY A 355 -4.30 14.28 -10.19
C GLY A 355 -3.07 14.42 -11.10
N GLN A 356 -1.88 14.68 -10.57
CA GLN A 356 -0.63 14.92 -11.32
C GLN A 356 0.03 13.63 -11.89
N GLY A 357 0.76 13.77 -13.00
CA GLY A 357 1.64 12.72 -13.53
C GLY A 357 1.43 12.38 -15.00
N LEU A 358 2.22 11.42 -15.47
CA LEU A 358 2.15 10.85 -16.81
C LEU A 358 1.27 9.60 -16.82
N VAL A 359 0.22 9.59 -17.63
CA VAL A 359 -0.69 8.45 -17.79
C VAL A 359 -0.60 7.90 -19.22
N THR A 360 -0.06 6.70 -19.38
CA THR A 360 0.16 6.12 -20.71
C THR A 360 -0.17 4.65 -20.83
N ASP A 361 -0.57 4.21 -22.03
CA ASP A 361 -0.71 2.79 -22.37
C ASP A 361 -1.65 1.98 -21.42
N ASN A 362 -2.54 2.65 -20.68
CA ASN A 362 -3.50 1.98 -19.80
C ASN A 362 -4.76 1.58 -20.57
N VAL A 363 -5.44 0.54 -20.09
CA VAL A 363 -6.79 0.16 -20.52
C VAL A 363 -7.77 0.44 -19.39
N ILE A 364 -8.77 1.29 -19.63
CA ILE A 364 -9.78 1.68 -18.63
C ILE A 364 -11.17 1.30 -19.15
N ASN A 365 -11.87 0.44 -18.41
CA ASN A 365 -13.17 -0.10 -18.82
C ASN A 365 -14.27 0.22 -17.79
N GLY A 366 -15.44 0.62 -18.30
CA GLY A 366 -16.66 0.75 -17.50
C GLY A 366 -16.99 2.19 -17.11
N LEU A 367 -17.87 2.32 -16.11
CA LEU A 367 -18.55 3.59 -15.81
C LEU A 367 -17.72 4.47 -14.86
N PHE A 368 -17.42 5.70 -15.28
CA PHE A 368 -16.74 6.71 -14.46
C PHE A 368 -17.37 8.10 -14.67
N GLU A 369 -17.33 9.01 -13.69
CA GLU A 369 -17.62 10.42 -13.99
C GLU A 369 -16.58 10.98 -14.97
N ALA A 370 -15.29 10.69 -14.73
CA ALA A 370 -14.24 10.77 -15.74
C ALA A 370 -13.23 9.61 -15.65
N SER A 371 -12.86 9.00 -16.77
CA SER A 371 -11.89 7.88 -16.75
C SER A 371 -10.48 8.36 -16.42
N ILE A 372 -10.04 9.50 -16.99
CA ILE A 372 -8.76 10.16 -16.65
C ILE A 372 -9.02 11.66 -16.47
N ALA A 373 -8.59 12.25 -15.35
CA ALA A 373 -8.83 13.66 -15.07
C ALA A 373 -7.63 14.39 -14.45
N CYS A 374 -7.41 15.63 -14.90
CA CYS A 374 -6.47 16.60 -14.30
C CYS A 374 -4.99 16.17 -14.23
N VAL A 375 -4.58 15.22 -15.07
CA VAL A 375 -3.18 14.77 -15.22
C VAL A 375 -2.37 15.69 -16.11
N ASP A 376 -1.04 15.62 -15.98
CA ASP A 376 -0.13 16.47 -16.76
C ASP A 376 -0.17 16.06 -18.23
N THR A 377 -0.13 14.76 -18.50
CA THR A 377 -0.10 14.21 -19.85
C THR A 377 -0.81 12.85 -19.90
N CYS A 378 -1.59 12.65 -20.96
CA CYS A 378 -2.34 11.43 -21.23
C CYS A 378 -2.10 10.98 -22.68
N HIS A 379 -1.44 9.84 -22.90
CA HIS A 379 -1.23 9.32 -24.24
C HIS A 379 -1.37 7.80 -24.38
N ASN A 380 -1.74 7.31 -25.58
CA ASN A 380 -1.84 5.88 -25.90
C ASN A 380 -2.79 5.06 -24.99
N ASN A 381 -3.68 5.68 -24.22
CA ASN A 381 -4.62 4.94 -23.38
C ASN A 381 -5.79 4.44 -24.24
N THR A 382 -6.34 3.28 -23.87
CA THR A 382 -7.59 2.75 -24.41
C THR A 382 -8.68 2.90 -23.35
N ILE A 383 -9.73 3.64 -23.65
CA ILE A 383 -10.86 3.88 -22.73
C ILE A 383 -12.13 3.35 -23.38
N ASN A 384 -12.82 2.44 -22.70
CA ASN A 384 -14.01 1.76 -23.23
C ASN A 384 -15.20 1.89 -22.27
N ASP A 385 -16.39 1.99 -22.87
CA ASP A 385 -17.68 1.76 -22.21
C ASP A 385 -17.99 2.72 -21.03
N ASN A 386 -17.42 3.92 -21.03
CA ASN A 386 -17.83 4.99 -20.11
C ASN A 386 -19.06 5.74 -20.63
N THR A 387 -20.19 5.04 -20.71
CA THR A 387 -21.42 5.54 -21.35
C THR A 387 -22.17 6.60 -20.54
N THR A 388 -21.69 6.95 -19.35
CA THR A 388 -22.35 7.94 -18.46
C THR A 388 -21.51 9.19 -18.21
N GLY A 389 -20.24 9.19 -18.59
CA GLY A 389 -19.30 10.24 -18.24
C GLY A 389 -18.28 10.56 -19.32
N THR A 390 -17.18 11.17 -18.90
CA THR A 390 -16.12 11.66 -19.79
C THR A 390 -14.97 10.66 -19.85
N ALA A 391 -14.41 10.39 -21.03
CA ALA A 391 -13.19 9.58 -21.11
C ALA A 391 -11.99 10.36 -20.54
N ILE A 392 -11.73 11.59 -21.02
CA ILE A 392 -10.62 12.42 -20.56
C ILE A 392 -11.09 13.83 -20.20
N GLU A 393 -10.81 14.27 -18.97
CA GLU A 393 -11.26 15.56 -18.42
C GLU A 393 -10.09 16.45 -17.99
N ASN A 394 -10.05 17.70 -18.48
CA ASN A 394 -9.10 18.75 -18.04
C ASN A 394 -7.61 18.34 -18.06
N VAL A 395 -7.17 17.59 -19.06
CA VAL A 395 -5.76 17.18 -19.23
C VAL A 395 -5.06 18.06 -20.26
N ALA A 396 -3.93 18.67 -19.88
CA ALA A 396 -3.22 19.66 -20.71
C ALA A 396 -2.67 19.09 -22.03
N HIS A 397 -2.19 17.85 -22.01
CA HIS A 397 -1.60 17.18 -23.17
C HIS A 397 -2.26 15.82 -23.40
N ILE A 398 -3.11 15.73 -24.43
CA ILE A 398 -3.90 14.53 -24.77
C ILE A 398 -3.51 14.07 -26.17
N ARG A 399 -2.93 12.87 -26.29
CA ARG A 399 -2.47 12.37 -27.59
C ARG A 399 -2.68 10.88 -27.84
N ALA A 400 -3.06 10.49 -29.05
CA ALA A 400 -3.02 9.09 -29.49
C ALA A 400 -3.83 8.11 -28.63
N ASN A 401 -4.86 8.58 -27.93
CA ASN A 401 -5.75 7.72 -27.15
C ASN A 401 -6.82 7.11 -28.06
N VAL A 402 -7.27 5.90 -27.70
CA VAL A 402 -8.39 5.22 -28.32
C VAL A 402 -9.57 5.29 -27.34
N ILE A 403 -10.63 5.99 -27.72
CA ILE A 403 -11.83 6.19 -26.90
C ILE A 403 -13.00 5.53 -27.61
N ASN A 404 -13.63 4.55 -26.97
CA ASN A 404 -14.75 3.80 -27.53
C ASN A 404 -15.95 3.80 -26.60
N ASN A 405 -17.13 4.02 -27.17
CA ASN A 405 -18.41 3.90 -26.49
C ASN A 405 -18.50 4.73 -25.19
N CYS A 406 -17.96 5.96 -25.23
CA CYS A 406 -18.09 6.93 -24.14
C CYS A 406 -19.19 7.95 -24.44
N LEU A 407 -19.75 8.59 -23.40
CA LEU A 407 -20.70 9.69 -23.59
C LEU A 407 -19.98 10.98 -24.03
N VAL A 408 -18.87 11.32 -23.39
CA VAL A 408 -18.01 12.44 -23.81
C VAL A 408 -16.59 11.91 -24.01
N GLY A 409 -15.97 12.21 -25.16
CA GLY A 409 -14.59 11.82 -25.42
C GLY A 409 -13.60 12.66 -24.60
N VAL A 410 -13.49 13.95 -24.92
CA VAL A 410 -12.63 14.89 -24.20
C VAL A 410 -13.45 16.07 -23.70
N LYS A 411 -13.26 16.48 -22.44
CA LYS A 411 -13.93 17.63 -21.84
C LYS A 411 -12.93 18.59 -21.20
N CYS A 412 -12.97 19.86 -21.59
CA CYS A 412 -12.11 20.93 -21.07
C CYS A 412 -12.98 22.10 -20.60
N PHE A 413 -12.95 22.41 -19.31
CA PHE A 413 -13.77 23.50 -18.75
C PHE A 413 -13.09 24.31 -17.65
N VAL A 414 -11.83 24.02 -17.33
CA VAL A 414 -11.03 24.86 -16.44
C VAL A 414 -10.15 25.80 -17.27
N THR A 415 -9.74 26.93 -16.69
CA THR A 415 -8.78 27.83 -17.35
C THR A 415 -7.46 27.10 -17.56
N GLY A 416 -6.98 27.10 -18.80
CA GLY A 416 -5.76 26.40 -19.16
C GLY A 416 -5.58 26.31 -20.67
N VAL A 417 -4.45 25.75 -21.07
CA VAL A 417 -4.15 25.43 -22.47
C VAL A 417 -4.18 23.91 -22.61
N PHE A 418 -5.00 23.43 -23.54
CA PHE A 418 -5.22 22.00 -23.79
C PHE A 418 -4.84 21.67 -25.23
N ASN A 419 -4.01 20.66 -25.42
CA ASN A 419 -3.61 20.16 -26.72
C ASN A 419 -4.19 18.77 -26.91
N VAL A 420 -5.13 18.63 -27.84
CA VAL A 420 -5.86 17.39 -28.14
C VAL A 420 -5.48 16.92 -29.54
N ALA A 421 -4.63 15.91 -29.63
CA ALA A 421 -4.05 15.49 -30.90
C ALA A 421 -4.16 13.99 -31.18
N GLU A 422 -4.39 13.60 -32.43
CA GLU A 422 -4.20 12.22 -32.91
C GLU A 422 -5.02 11.13 -32.18
N ASN A 423 -6.10 11.49 -31.51
CA ASN A 423 -6.97 10.52 -30.83
C ASN A 423 -7.96 9.88 -31.81
N SER A 424 -8.29 8.60 -31.59
CA SER A 424 -9.39 7.90 -32.25
C SER A 424 -10.59 7.85 -31.31
N ILE A 425 -11.67 8.56 -31.63
CA ILE A 425 -12.83 8.75 -30.76
C ILE A 425 -14.09 8.20 -31.43
N ASN A 426 -14.57 7.05 -30.97
CA ASN A 426 -15.81 6.41 -31.39
C ASN A 426 -16.84 6.53 -30.27
N MET A 427 -17.77 7.47 -30.40
CA MET A 427 -18.72 7.79 -29.33
C MET A 427 -19.80 6.72 -29.16
N ALA A 428 -20.38 6.66 -27.96
CA ALA A 428 -21.59 5.87 -27.69
C ALA A 428 -22.77 6.35 -28.55
N ASP A 429 -23.68 5.43 -28.89
CA ASP A 429 -24.91 5.73 -29.65
C ASP A 429 -25.97 6.38 -28.73
N HIS A 430 -25.66 7.60 -28.28
CA HIS A 430 -26.55 8.46 -27.51
C HIS A 430 -26.69 9.83 -28.20
N GLY A 431 -27.89 10.41 -28.13
CA GLY A 431 -28.20 11.68 -28.81
C GLY A 431 -27.45 12.90 -28.26
N ASP A 432 -26.92 12.78 -27.04
CA ASP A 432 -26.12 13.80 -26.34
C ASP A 432 -24.61 13.47 -26.30
N SER A 433 -24.16 12.44 -27.03
CA SER A 433 -22.74 12.11 -27.13
C SER A 433 -21.91 13.23 -27.77
N MET A 434 -20.72 13.51 -27.22
CA MET A 434 -19.82 14.57 -27.71
C MET A 434 -18.36 14.11 -27.83
N GLY A 435 -17.77 14.23 -29.03
CA GLY A 435 -16.35 13.89 -29.24
C GLY A 435 -15.39 14.74 -28.40
N ILE A 436 -15.39 16.06 -28.61
CA ILE A 436 -14.58 17.02 -27.85
C ILE A 436 -15.49 18.17 -27.41
N MET A 437 -15.48 18.47 -26.11
CA MET A 437 -16.32 19.48 -25.46
C MET A 437 -15.45 20.52 -24.74
N ALA A 438 -15.50 21.78 -25.17
CA ALA A 438 -14.87 22.91 -24.48
C ALA A 438 -15.98 23.83 -23.93
N ILE A 439 -15.93 24.20 -22.65
CA ILE A 439 -16.99 25.00 -22.01
C ILE A 439 -16.37 26.10 -21.14
N ASP A 440 -16.81 27.34 -21.31
CA ASP A 440 -16.62 28.38 -20.31
C ASP A 440 -17.68 28.23 -19.21
N ILE A 441 -17.24 27.84 -18.01
CA ILE A 441 -18.04 27.78 -16.79
C ILE A 441 -17.53 28.84 -15.81
N ALA A 442 -18.41 29.75 -15.39
CA ALA A 442 -18.16 30.69 -14.30
C ALA A 442 -16.87 31.54 -14.44
N GLY A 443 -16.50 31.93 -15.66
CA GLY A 443 -15.33 32.77 -15.93
C GLY A 443 -14.05 31.99 -16.24
N SER A 444 -14.12 30.66 -16.36
CA SER A 444 -13.03 29.83 -16.86
C SER A 444 -12.76 30.13 -18.34
N ARG A 445 -11.48 30.15 -18.76
CA ARG A 445 -11.12 30.36 -20.17
C ARG A 445 -10.26 29.21 -20.70
N PRO A 446 -10.86 28.06 -21.05
CA PRO A 446 -10.10 26.98 -21.69
C PRO A 446 -9.70 27.38 -23.12
N VAL A 447 -8.42 27.21 -23.46
CA VAL A 447 -7.91 27.33 -24.83
C VAL A 447 -7.59 25.94 -25.33
N VAL A 448 -8.29 25.45 -26.37
CA VAL A 448 -8.15 24.07 -26.86
C VAL A 448 -7.61 24.06 -28.29
N TYR A 449 -6.45 23.46 -28.49
CA TYR A 449 -5.85 23.18 -29.80
C TYR A 449 -6.16 21.75 -30.22
N ILE A 450 -6.77 21.58 -31.40
CA ILE A 450 -7.22 20.28 -31.91
C ILE A 450 -6.50 19.96 -33.22
N SER A 451 -5.84 18.80 -33.32
CA SER A 451 -5.15 18.38 -34.56
C SER A 451 -5.15 16.87 -34.77
N GLY A 452 -5.41 16.41 -36.01
CA GLY A 452 -5.22 15.00 -36.39
C GLY A 452 -6.12 13.95 -35.69
N ASN A 453 -7.19 14.36 -34.99
CA ASN A 453 -8.12 13.44 -34.33
C ASN A 453 -9.13 12.86 -35.33
N GLU A 454 -9.48 11.59 -35.18
CA GLU A 454 -10.60 10.92 -35.86
C GLU A 454 -11.79 10.84 -34.90
N ILE A 455 -12.95 11.39 -35.29
CA ILE A 455 -14.14 11.43 -34.42
C ILE A 455 -15.35 10.88 -35.18
N ASN A 456 -15.91 9.78 -34.67
CA ASN A 456 -17.14 9.18 -35.14
C ASN A 456 -18.24 9.30 -34.07
N THR A 457 -19.31 10.04 -34.38
CA THR A 457 -20.44 10.29 -33.47
C THR A 457 -21.67 9.40 -33.74
N GLY A 458 -21.53 8.30 -34.49
CA GLY A 458 -22.61 7.33 -34.68
C GLY A 458 -23.79 7.82 -35.54
N GLY A 459 -23.62 8.91 -36.31
CA GLY A 459 -24.66 9.43 -37.21
C GLY A 459 -25.60 10.47 -36.61
N HIS A 460 -25.43 10.85 -35.35
CA HIS A 460 -26.16 11.97 -34.74
C HIS A 460 -25.43 13.30 -35.00
N TYR A 461 -26.19 14.29 -35.48
CA TYR A 461 -25.78 15.57 -36.09
C TYR A 461 -25.08 16.60 -35.16
N HIS A 462 -24.18 16.19 -34.28
CA HIS A 462 -23.47 17.14 -33.41
C HIS A 462 -21.99 16.78 -33.19
N ALA A 463 -21.17 16.92 -34.25
CA ALA A 463 -19.80 17.40 -34.04
C ALA A 463 -19.87 18.86 -33.56
N LYS A 464 -20.40 19.10 -32.35
CA LYS A 464 -20.40 20.42 -31.72
C LYS A 464 -19.04 20.61 -31.08
N ILE A 465 -18.10 21.11 -31.87
CA ILE A 465 -17.02 21.93 -31.32
C ILE A 465 -17.73 23.21 -30.82
N LEU A 466 -18.19 23.21 -29.56
CA LEU A 466 -18.80 24.40 -28.95
C LEU A 466 -17.68 25.36 -28.52
N ILE A 467 -16.96 25.95 -29.47
CA ILE A 467 -16.05 27.08 -29.20
C ILE A 467 -16.92 28.32 -29.08
N LYS A 468 -17.18 28.78 -27.86
CA LYS A 468 -17.83 30.07 -27.62
C LYS A 468 -16.74 31.17 -27.61
N GLU A 469 -16.32 31.59 -28.83
CA GLU A 469 -15.48 32.77 -29.22
C GLU A 469 -14.12 32.92 -28.50
N GLU A 470 -12.93 33.10 -29.09
CA GLU A 470 -12.40 33.33 -30.43
C GLU A 470 -11.15 32.41 -30.58
N ILE A 471 -10.85 31.89 -31.77
CA ILE A 471 -9.53 31.96 -32.42
C ILE A 471 -9.60 31.34 -33.82
N THR A 472 -9.10 32.16 -34.74
CA THR A 472 -8.72 31.94 -36.13
C THR A 472 -7.79 30.74 -36.33
N ASN A 473 -8.17 29.84 -37.24
CA ASN A 473 -7.41 29.41 -38.44
C ASN A 473 -7.33 27.89 -38.74
N TRP A 474 -7.90 27.56 -39.92
CA TRP A 474 -7.59 26.53 -40.94
C TRP A 474 -7.72 25.04 -40.56
N ILE A 475 -8.86 24.47 -40.97
CA ILE A 475 -8.99 23.05 -41.31
C ILE A 475 -8.73 22.91 -42.82
N LYS A 476 -7.80 22.03 -43.19
CA LYS A 476 -7.70 21.44 -44.52
C LYS A 476 -7.90 19.94 -44.41
#